data_AF-A0A7J9JWL2-F1
#
_entry.id   AF-A0A7J9JWL2-F1
#
_cell.length_a   1.000
_cell.length_b   1.000
_cell.length_c   1.000
_cell.angle_alpha   90.00
_cell.angle_beta   90.00
_cell.angle_gamma   90.00
#
_symmetry.space_group_name_H-M   'P 1'
#
loop_
_entity.id
_entity.type
_entity.pdbx_description
1 polymer ?
#
loop_
_entity_poly.entity_id
_entity_poly.type
_entity_poly.pdbx_seq_one_letter_code
_entity_poly.pdbx_strand_id
1 'polypeptide(L)'
;MDPCPFVRLTVGNLALKVPVASKPARSVVHPSWSPCFCKIKLNNFPLQTAVVPYIPSENHFPDNQPPSIAATFHLSKADIDKLAAKSIFSAKLSLKIAVYTGRSGATCGVNSGRLLGRVLVPLDLTGTDSRACVFHNGWISVGKEGNKNSSAQFHLNVKAEPDRRFVFQFDGEPECSPQVFQIRGNIRQPVFTCKFSFRNTGDRNQRSS
;
A
#
# COMPACT_ATOMS: atom_id res chain seq x y z
N MET A 1 -6.43 17.57 -22.88
CA MET A 1 -6.10 16.57 -21.84
C MET A 1 -6.13 17.32 -20.53
N ASP A 2 -7.18 17.10 -19.75
CA ASP A 2 -7.24 17.71 -18.43
C ASP A 2 -6.41 16.86 -17.46
N PRO A 3 -5.55 17.47 -16.63
CA PRO A 3 -4.92 16.75 -15.54
C PRO A 3 -6.02 16.17 -14.65
N CYS A 4 -6.13 14.85 -14.60
CA CYS A 4 -6.99 14.20 -13.63
C CYS A 4 -6.21 14.12 -12.32
N PRO A 5 -6.70 14.73 -11.22
CA PRO A 5 -6.00 14.65 -9.94
C PRO A 5 -6.10 13.21 -9.42
N PHE A 6 -4.96 12.53 -9.33
CA PHE A 6 -4.82 11.32 -8.55
C PHE A 6 -4.03 11.62 -7.29
N VAL A 7 -4.28 10.83 -6.26
CA VAL A 7 -3.52 10.85 -5.01
C VAL A 7 -2.89 9.48 -4.81
N ARG A 8 -1.59 9.47 -4.52
CA ARG A 8 -0.87 8.26 -4.14
C ARG A 8 -0.71 8.22 -2.62
N LEU A 9 -1.44 7.32 -1.97
CA LEU A 9 -1.24 7.00 -0.56
C LEU A 9 -0.21 5.88 -0.44
N THR A 10 0.88 6.14 0.28
CA THR A 10 2.00 5.22 0.45
C THR A 10 2.16 4.87 1.93
N VAL A 11 2.45 3.60 2.19
CA VAL A 11 2.85 3.08 3.50
C VAL A 11 4.26 2.53 3.35
N GLY A 12 5.17 2.95 4.23
CA GLY A 12 6.57 2.59 4.11
C GLY A 12 7.31 2.64 5.43
N ASN A 13 8.63 2.41 5.36
CA ASN A 13 9.56 2.47 6.48
C ASN A 13 9.07 1.63 7.67
N LEU A 14 8.66 0.39 7.40
CA LEU A 14 8.12 -0.50 8.42
C LEU A 14 9.23 -1.05 9.31
N ALA A 15 8.94 -1.18 10.61
CA ALA A 15 9.83 -1.84 11.55
C ALA A 15 9.07 -2.36 12.77
N LEU A 16 9.59 -3.43 13.38
CA LEU A 16 9.04 -3.97 14.62
C LEU A 16 10.13 -4.16 15.67
N LYS A 17 9.90 -3.60 16.86
CA LYS A 17 10.69 -3.82 18.07
C LYS A 17 9.82 -4.55 19.09
N VAL A 18 10.19 -5.77 19.46
CA VAL A 18 9.47 -6.55 20.48
C VAL A 18 10.35 -6.62 21.73
N PRO A 19 9.82 -6.32 22.93
CA PRO A 19 10.58 -6.47 24.17
C PRO A 19 10.98 -7.93 24.37
N VAL A 20 12.26 -8.16 24.67
CA VAL A 20 12.81 -9.49 24.92
C VAL A 20 12.28 -9.97 26.27
N ALA A 21 11.57 -11.09 26.30
CA ALA A 21 11.13 -11.69 27.55
C ALA A 21 12.34 -12.25 28.32
N SER A 22 12.38 -12.05 29.64
CA SER A 22 13.46 -12.48 30.55
C SER A 22 13.60 -14.01 30.73
N LYS A 23 12.88 -14.83 29.96
CA LYS A 23 12.98 -16.29 30.02
C LYS A 23 13.05 -16.87 28.61
N PRO A 24 14.13 -17.59 28.25
CA PRO A 24 14.20 -18.26 26.97
C PRO A 24 13.13 -19.36 26.95
N ALA A 25 12.13 -19.21 26.07
CA ALA A 25 11.36 -20.36 25.62
C ALA A 25 12.36 -21.32 24.96
N ARG A 26 12.19 -22.63 25.17
CA ARG A 26 13.05 -23.73 24.67
C ARG A 26 13.02 -23.89 23.14
N SER A 27 13.10 -22.79 22.41
CA SER A 27 13.17 -22.69 20.96
C SER A 27 14.62 -22.48 20.57
N VAL A 28 15.15 -23.38 19.75
CA VAL A 28 16.51 -23.34 19.18
C VAL A 28 16.74 -22.11 18.27
N VAL A 29 15.66 -21.40 17.90
CA VAL A 29 15.72 -20.20 17.05
C VAL A 29 15.55 -18.95 17.92
N HIS A 30 16.51 -18.04 17.85
CA HIS A 30 16.46 -16.75 18.54
C HIS A 30 15.22 -15.95 18.08
N PRO A 31 14.42 -15.37 19.00
CA PRO A 31 13.16 -14.69 18.66
C PRO A 31 13.33 -13.50 17.70
N SER A 32 14.56 -12.98 17.52
CA SER A 32 14.87 -11.92 16.55
C SER A 32 14.78 -12.35 15.07
N TRP A 33 14.68 -13.65 14.77
CA TRP A 33 14.67 -14.18 13.39
C TRP A 33 13.32 -14.74 12.95
N SER A 34 12.30 -14.64 13.80
CA SER A 34 10.96 -15.04 13.37
C SER A 34 10.45 -14.06 12.31
N PRO A 35 9.99 -14.53 11.14
CA PRO A 35 9.45 -13.65 10.11
C PRO A 35 8.28 -12.86 10.71
N CYS A 36 8.18 -11.58 10.37
CA CYS A 36 7.07 -10.72 10.75
C CYS A 36 6.48 -10.13 9.46
N PHE A 37 5.16 -9.97 9.45
CA PHE A 37 4.47 -9.39 8.30
C PHE A 37 3.28 -8.57 8.76
N CYS A 38 2.82 -7.65 7.93
CA CYS A 38 1.60 -6.90 8.18
C CYS A 38 0.66 -6.97 6.99
N LYS A 39 -0.64 -6.88 7.29
CA LYS A 39 -1.73 -6.77 6.34
C LYS A 39 -2.28 -5.35 6.39
N ILE A 40 -2.21 -4.64 5.26
CA ILE A 40 -2.53 -3.22 5.10
C ILE A 40 -3.80 -3.10 4.26
N LYS A 41 -4.85 -2.49 4.84
CA LYS A 41 -6.17 -2.39 4.23
C LYS A 41 -6.69 -0.96 4.26
N LEU A 42 -7.07 -0.45 3.08
CA LEU A 42 -7.79 0.80 2.91
C LEU A 42 -9.19 0.51 2.35
N ASN A 43 -10.24 0.67 3.17
CA ASN A 43 -11.64 0.55 2.74
C ASN A 43 -11.90 -0.62 1.75
N ASN A 44 -12.37 -0.32 0.53
CA ASN A 44 -12.68 -1.30 -0.51
C ASN A 44 -11.49 -1.65 -1.42
N PHE A 45 -10.31 -1.05 -1.21
CA PHE A 45 -9.12 -1.35 -2.00
C PHE A 45 -8.56 -2.74 -1.69
N PRO A 46 -7.80 -3.35 -2.63
CA PRO A 46 -7.15 -4.64 -2.39
C PRO A 46 -6.31 -4.65 -1.11
N LEU A 47 -6.33 -5.77 -0.39
CA LEU A 47 -5.47 -5.96 0.76
C LEU A 47 -4.02 -6.13 0.30
N GLN A 48 -3.10 -5.39 0.88
CA GLN A 48 -1.66 -5.53 0.61
C GLN A 48 -0.96 -6.17 1.81
N THR A 49 0.00 -7.04 1.55
CA THR A 49 0.79 -7.72 2.59
C THR A 49 2.25 -7.39 2.39
N ALA A 50 2.94 -7.03 3.47
CA ALA A 50 4.35 -6.68 3.45
C ALA A 50 5.12 -7.38 4.57
N VAL A 51 6.38 -7.71 4.31
CA VAL A 51 7.31 -8.19 5.34
C VAL A 51 7.72 -7.00 6.21
N VAL A 52 7.81 -7.24 7.52
CA VAL A 52 8.20 -6.24 8.50
C VAL A 52 9.58 -6.60 9.06
N PRO A 53 10.60 -5.77 8.83
CA PRO A 53 11.91 -5.92 9.45
C PRO A 53 11.80 -5.93 10.99
N TYR A 54 12.45 -6.89 11.63
CA TYR A 54 12.62 -6.90 13.08
C TYR A 54 13.87 -6.12 13.47
N ILE A 55 13.75 -5.22 14.44
CA ILE A 55 14.87 -4.45 14.98
C ILE A 55 15.04 -4.82 16.45
N PRO A 56 16.19 -5.42 16.82
CA PRO A 56 16.53 -5.66 18.22
C PRO A 56 16.51 -4.37 19.02
N SER A 57 16.08 -4.46 20.29
CA SER A 57 15.81 -3.32 21.17
C SER A 57 16.96 -2.32 21.34
N GLU A 58 18.20 -2.75 21.10
CA GLU A 58 19.44 -1.98 21.28
C GLU A 58 19.89 -1.20 20.04
N ASN A 59 19.29 -1.47 18.87
CA ASN A 59 19.65 -0.79 17.63
C ASN A 59 18.70 0.38 17.37
N HIS A 60 19.29 1.56 17.10
CA HIS A 60 18.55 2.71 16.59
C HIS A 60 17.99 2.39 15.20
N PHE A 61 16.76 2.84 14.92
CA PHE A 61 16.24 2.84 13.55
C PHE A 61 17.20 3.69 12.71
N PRO A 62 17.75 3.17 11.61
CA PRO A 62 18.62 3.97 10.78
C PRO A 62 17.77 5.02 10.05
N ASP A 63 17.78 6.26 10.55
CA ASP A 63 17.08 7.41 9.95
C ASP A 63 17.50 7.68 8.49
N ASN A 64 18.62 7.11 8.04
CA ASN A 64 19.21 7.29 6.71
C ASN A 64 19.02 6.11 5.74
N GLN A 65 18.12 5.15 6.03
CA GLN A 65 17.80 4.12 5.02
C GLN A 65 16.94 4.68 3.88
N PRO A 66 17.16 4.22 2.63
CA PRO A 66 16.31 4.61 1.51
C PRO A 66 14.85 4.26 1.83
N PRO A 67 13.89 5.15 1.51
CA PRO A 67 12.50 4.93 1.85
C PRO A 67 12.00 3.62 1.23
N SER A 68 11.59 2.68 2.08
CA SER A 68 11.06 1.39 1.65
C SER A 68 9.54 1.47 1.56
N ILE A 69 8.98 1.01 0.44
CA ILE A 69 7.53 1.04 0.20
C ILE A 69 6.96 -0.34 0.51
N ALA A 70 6.00 -0.40 1.43
CA ALA A 70 5.30 -1.61 1.83
C ALA A 70 3.91 -1.73 1.19
N ALA A 71 3.23 -0.61 0.94
CA ALA A 71 1.97 -0.59 0.21
C ALA A 71 1.75 0.75 -0.50
N THR A 72 1.05 0.69 -1.63
CA THR A 72 0.67 1.89 -2.41
C THR A 72 -0.77 1.78 -2.86
N PHE A 73 -1.57 2.81 -2.56
CA PHE A 73 -2.94 2.95 -3.04
C PHE A 73 -3.01 4.16 -3.96
N HIS A 74 -3.52 3.95 -5.18
CA HIS A 74 -3.78 5.03 -6.11
C HIS A 74 -5.25 5.37 -6.04
N LEU A 75 -5.55 6.61 -5.68
CA LEU A 75 -6.89 7.12 -5.49
C LEU A 75 -7.19 8.06 -6.65
N SER A 76 -8.20 7.72 -7.45
CA SER A 76 -8.77 8.66 -8.41
C SER A 76 -9.62 9.71 -7.69
N LYS A 77 -9.96 10.80 -8.38
CA LYS A 77 -10.93 11.77 -7.87
C LYS A 77 -12.24 11.12 -7.40
N ALA A 78 -12.78 10.20 -8.19
CA ALA A 78 -14.01 9.46 -7.84
C ALA A 78 -13.84 8.59 -6.58
N ASP A 79 -12.64 8.02 -6.35
CA ASP A 79 -12.36 7.29 -5.12
C ASP A 79 -12.33 8.21 -3.91
N ILE A 80 -11.71 9.38 -4.02
CA ILE A 80 -11.63 10.37 -2.95
C ILE A 80 -13.05 10.85 -2.58
N ASP A 81 -13.86 11.20 -3.57
CA ASP A 81 -15.25 11.64 -3.38
C ASP A 81 -16.08 10.54 -2.69
N LYS A 82 -15.93 9.29 -3.13
CA LYS A 82 -16.61 8.13 -2.54
C LYS A 82 -16.16 7.85 -1.10
N LEU A 83 -14.88 8.05 -0.79
CA LEU A 83 -14.34 7.90 0.56
C LEU A 83 -14.87 9.02 1.48
N ALA A 84 -14.94 10.26 0.99
CA ALA A 84 -15.47 11.40 1.72
C ALA A 84 -16.98 11.22 2.02
N ALA A 85 -17.79 10.84 1.02
CA ALA A 85 -19.22 10.61 1.19
C ALA A 85 -19.53 9.51 2.23
N LYS A 86 -18.74 8.44 2.25
CA LYS A 86 -18.87 7.38 3.28
C LYS A 86 -18.54 7.88 4.68
N SER A 87 -17.60 8.81 4.83
CA SER A 87 -17.20 9.34 6.13
C SER A 87 -18.28 10.20 6.80
N ILE A 88 -19.32 10.63 6.07
CA ILE A 88 -20.45 11.39 6.62
C ILE A 88 -21.42 10.47 7.38
N PHE A 89 -21.54 9.21 6.97
CA PHE A 89 -22.47 8.22 7.54
C PHE A 89 -21.78 7.09 8.33
N SER A 90 -20.44 7.09 8.42
CA SER A 90 -19.62 6.05 9.05
C SER A 90 -18.45 6.67 9.80
N ALA A 91 -17.82 5.89 10.69
CA ALA A 91 -16.56 6.22 11.34
C ALA A 91 -15.52 6.81 10.35
N LYS A 92 -14.73 7.78 10.85
CA LYS A 92 -13.68 8.50 10.10
C LYS A 92 -12.83 7.54 9.25
N LEU A 93 -12.47 7.97 8.04
CA LEU A 93 -11.61 7.20 7.14
C LEU A 93 -10.30 6.83 7.86
N SER A 94 -9.97 5.53 7.83
CA SER A 94 -8.78 5.01 8.50
C SER A 94 -8.08 3.97 7.63
N LEU A 95 -6.76 4.01 7.58
CA LEU A 95 -5.94 2.90 7.14
C LEU A 95 -5.84 1.88 8.27
N LYS A 96 -6.17 0.61 7.97
CA LYS A 96 -6.13 -0.48 8.95
C LYS A 96 -4.90 -1.35 8.69
N ILE A 97 -4.07 -1.53 9.69
CA ILE A 97 -2.86 -2.36 9.61
C ILE A 97 -2.94 -3.43 10.70
N ALA A 98 -2.85 -4.70 10.31
CA ALA A 98 -2.75 -5.81 11.26
C ALA A 98 -1.33 -6.39 11.21
N VAL A 99 -0.65 -6.42 12.35
CA VAL A 99 0.75 -6.85 12.47
C VAL A 99 0.79 -8.27 13.02
N TYR A 100 1.58 -9.14 12.38
CA TYR A 100 1.69 -10.55 12.70
C TYR A 100 3.15 -10.96 12.93
N THR A 101 3.35 -11.87 13.87
CA THR A 101 4.60 -12.61 14.07
C THR A 101 4.44 -14.03 13.55
N GLY A 102 5.47 -14.60 12.90
CA GLY A 102 5.43 -15.90 12.26
C GLY A 102 5.32 -15.82 10.72
N ARG A 103 5.26 -16.98 10.06
CA ARG A 103 5.27 -17.05 8.60
C ARG A 103 3.92 -16.59 8.03
N SER A 104 3.97 -15.85 6.92
CA SER A 104 2.77 -15.57 6.12
C SER A 104 2.37 -16.83 5.36
N GLY A 105 1.09 -17.22 5.41
CA GLY A 105 0.56 -18.41 4.75
C GLY A 105 -0.13 -19.37 5.72
N ALA A 106 -0.59 -20.50 5.16
CA ALA A 106 -1.18 -21.59 5.92
C ALA A 106 -0.45 -22.90 5.60
N THR A 107 -0.24 -23.72 6.62
CA THR A 107 0.25 -25.10 6.46
C THR A 107 -0.86 -26.03 6.94
N CYS A 108 -1.28 -26.96 6.08
CA CYS A 108 -2.40 -27.88 6.37
C CYS A 108 -3.69 -27.17 6.82
N GLY A 109 -3.99 -25.99 6.27
CA GLY A 109 -5.20 -25.22 6.61
C GLY A 109 -5.10 -24.36 7.88
N VAL A 110 -3.98 -24.41 8.62
CA VAL A 110 -3.76 -23.57 9.82
C VAL A 110 -2.91 -22.36 9.46
N ASN A 111 -3.38 -21.16 9.82
CA ASN A 111 -2.60 -19.92 9.64
C ASN A 111 -1.31 -19.95 10.46
N SER A 112 -0.17 -19.76 9.81
CA SER A 112 1.16 -19.85 10.44
C SER A 112 1.60 -18.57 11.17
N GLY A 113 0.80 -17.50 11.10
CA GLY A 113 1.07 -16.20 11.71
C GLY A 113 0.14 -15.89 12.88
N ARG A 114 0.71 -15.43 14.01
CA ARG A 114 -0.02 -14.96 15.20
C ARG A 114 -0.20 -13.45 15.13
N LEU A 115 -1.43 -12.96 15.33
CA LEU A 115 -1.72 -11.53 15.42
C LEU A 115 -1.06 -10.93 16.66
N LEU A 116 -0.20 -9.92 16.45
CA LEU A 116 0.42 -9.14 17.51
C LEU A 116 -0.46 -7.95 17.92
N GLY A 117 -1.09 -7.29 16.94
CA GLY A 117 -2.02 -6.21 17.19
C GLY A 117 -2.47 -5.49 15.92
N ARG A 118 -3.31 -4.46 16.09
CA ARG A 118 -3.87 -3.66 15.00
C ARG A 118 -3.54 -2.19 15.23
N VAL A 119 -3.18 -1.51 14.15
CA VAL A 119 -2.95 -0.07 14.09
C VAL A 119 -4.01 0.53 13.17
N LEU A 120 -4.58 1.65 13.63
CA LEU A 120 -5.53 2.46 12.87
C LEU A 120 -4.89 3.84 12.67
N VAL A 121 -4.64 4.21 11.42
CA VAL A 121 -4.14 5.55 11.07
C VAL A 121 -5.29 6.35 10.47
N PRO A 122 -5.80 7.38 11.16
CA PRO A 122 -6.80 8.28 10.59
C PRO A 122 -6.27 8.97 9.34
N LEU A 123 -7.11 9.06 8.30
CA LEU A 123 -6.75 9.71 7.05
C LEU A 123 -7.70 10.88 6.79
N ASP A 124 -7.12 12.07 6.63
CA ASP A 124 -7.80 13.24 6.08
C ASP A 124 -7.25 13.52 4.68
N LEU A 125 -8.00 13.11 3.66
CA LEU A 125 -7.58 13.26 2.26
C LEU A 125 -7.83 14.67 1.71
N THR A 126 -8.35 15.60 2.51
CA THR A 126 -8.63 16.97 2.04
C THR A 126 -7.36 17.67 1.56
N GLY A 127 -7.41 18.21 0.34
CA GLY A 127 -6.29 18.93 -0.29
C GLY A 127 -5.08 18.08 -0.68
N THR A 128 -5.13 16.75 -0.55
CA THR A 128 -4.00 15.86 -0.90
C THR A 128 -3.74 15.72 -2.40
N ASP A 129 -4.67 16.19 -3.22
CA ASP A 129 -4.55 16.36 -4.68
C ASP A 129 -3.66 17.55 -5.07
N SER A 130 -3.51 18.53 -4.17
CA SER A 130 -2.70 19.74 -4.39
C SER A 130 -1.32 19.69 -3.74
N ARG A 131 -1.19 19.02 -2.58
CA ARG A 131 0.05 18.96 -1.80
C ARG A 131 0.23 17.62 -1.11
N ALA A 132 1.49 17.28 -0.84
CA ALA A 132 1.80 16.12 -0.02
C ALA A 132 1.34 16.33 1.43
N CYS A 133 0.93 15.24 2.08
CA CYS A 133 0.50 15.18 3.46
C CYS A 133 1.07 13.93 4.13
N VAL A 134 1.58 14.07 5.35
CA VAL A 134 2.05 12.94 6.18
C VAL A 134 1.03 12.72 7.29
N PHE A 135 0.43 11.53 7.32
CA PHE A 135 -0.56 11.14 8.34
C PHE A 135 0.09 10.58 9.59
N HIS A 136 1.21 9.87 9.41
CA HIS A 136 1.98 9.31 10.51
C HIS A 136 3.42 9.10 10.09
N ASN A 137 4.35 9.40 10.99
CA ASN A 137 5.76 9.07 10.83
C ASN A 137 6.38 8.80 12.20
N GLY A 138 6.65 7.54 12.51
CA GLY A 138 7.27 7.18 13.78
C GLY A 138 6.74 5.87 14.37
N TRP A 139 7.06 5.66 15.64
CA TRP A 139 6.71 4.47 16.40
C TRP A 139 5.29 4.53 16.98
N ILE A 140 4.59 3.40 16.94
CA ILE A 140 3.29 3.17 17.58
C ILE A 140 3.38 1.91 18.43
N SER A 141 2.79 1.94 19.63
CA SER A 141 2.71 0.75 20.48
C SER A 141 1.70 -0.27 19.91
N VAL A 142 2.10 -1.55 19.86
CA VAL A 142 1.28 -2.66 19.34
C VAL A 142 1.37 -3.84 20.31
N GLY A 143 0.23 -4.29 20.84
CA GLY A 143 0.17 -5.40 21.79
C GLY A 143 -1.07 -5.37 22.68
N LYS A 144 -1.25 -6.38 23.52
CA LYS A 144 -2.44 -6.54 24.37
C LYS A 144 -2.50 -5.42 25.43
N GLU A 145 -3.58 -4.64 25.44
CA GLU A 145 -3.89 -3.67 26.50
C GLU A 145 -3.90 -4.39 27.86
N GLY A 146 -3.09 -3.91 28.80
CA GLY A 146 -3.04 -4.44 30.16
C GLY A 146 -1.64 -4.54 30.77
N ASN A 147 -0.56 -4.51 29.96
CA ASN A 147 0.80 -4.53 30.49
C ASN A 147 1.70 -3.51 29.78
N LYS A 148 1.76 -2.29 30.33
CA LYS A 148 2.51 -1.14 29.77
C LYS A 148 4.01 -1.40 29.59
N ASN A 149 4.58 -2.40 30.27
CA ASN A 149 6.01 -2.70 30.24
C ASN A 149 6.41 -3.76 29.19
N SER A 150 5.47 -4.28 28.39
CA SER A 150 5.71 -5.39 27.45
C SER A 150 5.11 -5.18 26.04
N SER A 151 4.64 -3.98 25.70
CA SER A 151 4.11 -3.71 24.36
C SER A 151 5.22 -3.62 23.31
N ALA A 152 5.08 -4.33 22.19
CA ALA A 152 5.94 -4.12 21.04
C ALA A 152 5.74 -2.72 20.46
N GLN A 153 6.73 -2.21 19.73
CA GLN A 153 6.68 -0.94 19.01
C GLN A 153 6.74 -1.24 17.51
N PHE A 154 5.89 -0.58 16.73
CA PHE A 154 5.81 -0.69 15.29
C PHE A 154 6.06 0.67 14.66
N HIS A 155 7.12 0.78 13.86
CA HIS A 155 7.43 1.97 13.09
C HIS A 155 6.74 1.91 11.73
N LEU A 156 6.22 3.04 11.27
CA LEU A 156 5.69 3.21 9.92
C LEU A 156 5.72 4.68 9.50
N ASN A 157 5.73 4.89 8.18
CA ASN A 157 5.44 6.15 7.53
C ASN A 157 4.18 5.98 6.67
N VAL A 158 3.22 6.88 6.83
CA VAL A 158 1.99 6.93 6.02
C VAL A 158 1.85 8.32 5.46
N LYS A 159 1.89 8.44 4.13
CA LYS A 159 1.81 9.73 3.43
C LYS A 159 0.95 9.65 2.18
N ALA A 160 0.28 10.75 1.84
CA ALA A 160 -0.36 10.95 0.55
C ALA A 160 0.36 12.06 -0.23
N GLU A 161 0.45 11.92 -1.55
CA GLU A 161 1.00 12.95 -2.42
C GLU A 161 0.27 12.99 -3.76
N PRO A 162 0.23 14.16 -4.44
CA PRO A 162 -0.33 14.26 -5.78
C PRO A 162 0.37 13.32 -6.76
N ASP A 163 -0.40 12.50 -7.45
CA ASP A 163 0.05 11.57 -8.49
C ASP A 163 -0.38 12.14 -9.86
N ARG A 164 0.51 12.91 -10.48
CA ARG A 164 0.23 13.55 -11.76
C ARG A 164 0.24 12.51 -12.88
N ARG A 165 -0.94 12.06 -13.30
CA ARG A 165 -1.11 11.16 -14.45
C ARG A 165 -1.78 11.88 -15.60
N PHE A 166 -1.28 11.64 -16.79
CA PHE A 166 -1.97 12.00 -18.02
C PHE A 166 -2.90 10.85 -18.39
N VAL A 167 -4.21 11.12 -18.41
CA VAL A 167 -5.20 10.18 -18.89
C VAL A 167 -5.54 10.56 -20.32
N PHE A 168 -5.30 9.63 -21.24
CA PHE A 168 -5.67 9.77 -22.63
C PHE A 168 -7.03 9.11 -22.80
N GLN A 169 -8.06 9.92 -22.92
CA GLN A 169 -9.41 9.46 -23.25
C GLN A 169 -9.64 9.74 -24.74
N PHE A 170 -10.07 8.71 -25.46
CA PHE A 170 -10.52 8.84 -26.84
C PHE A 170 -12.00 9.28 -26.86
N ASP A 171 -12.36 10.12 -27.81
CA ASP A 171 -13.73 10.66 -28.00
C ASP A 171 -14.66 9.66 -28.72
N GLY A 172 -14.23 8.40 -28.87
CA GLY A 172 -14.93 7.33 -29.60
C GLY A 172 -14.17 6.02 -29.58
N GLU A 173 -14.61 5.04 -30.38
CA GLU A 173 -13.88 3.78 -30.57
C GLU A 173 -12.48 4.07 -31.13
N PRO A 174 -11.41 3.57 -30.50
CA PRO A 174 -10.06 3.83 -30.97
C PRO A 174 -9.86 3.24 -32.36
N GLU A 175 -9.49 4.08 -33.32
CA GLU A 175 -9.07 3.62 -34.64
C GLU A 175 -7.86 2.69 -34.54
N CYS A 176 -7.66 1.80 -35.50
CA CYS A 176 -6.51 0.92 -35.52
C CYS A 176 -5.21 1.74 -35.58
N SER A 177 -4.41 1.64 -34.52
CA SER A 177 -3.04 2.18 -34.43
C SER A 177 -2.92 3.71 -34.20
N PRO A 178 -3.56 4.31 -33.18
CA PRO A 178 -3.48 5.75 -33.01
C PRO A 178 -2.07 6.19 -32.58
N GLN A 179 -1.62 7.31 -33.14
CA GLN A 179 -0.37 7.97 -32.76
C GLN A 179 -0.63 9.03 -31.70
N VAL A 180 0.17 9.02 -30.63
CA VAL A 180 0.12 10.02 -29.56
C VAL A 180 1.19 11.08 -29.80
N PHE A 181 0.77 12.34 -29.85
CA PHE A 181 1.64 13.50 -30.05
C PHE A 181 1.75 14.34 -28.78
N GLN A 182 2.97 14.78 -28.46
CA GLN A 182 3.21 15.87 -27.52
C GLN A 182 3.10 17.19 -28.28
N ILE A 183 2.26 18.10 -27.77
CA ILE A 183 1.99 19.39 -28.38
C ILE A 183 2.66 20.49 -27.56
N ARG A 184 3.50 21.32 -28.18
CA ARG A 184 4.10 22.52 -27.58
C ARG A 184 3.98 23.69 -28.57
N GLY A 185 2.94 24.52 -28.41
CA GLY A 185 2.57 25.52 -29.42
C GLY A 185 2.16 24.83 -30.73
N ASN A 186 2.78 25.21 -31.84
CA ASN A 186 2.53 24.60 -33.16
C ASN A 186 3.35 23.32 -33.43
N ILE A 187 4.23 22.91 -32.50
CA ILE A 187 5.07 21.73 -32.67
C ILE A 187 4.30 20.49 -32.19
N ARG A 188 4.21 19.48 -33.06
CA ARG A 188 3.62 18.15 -32.77
C ARG A 188 4.72 17.10 -32.88
N GLN A 189 5.19 16.58 -31.75
CA GLN A 189 6.20 15.53 -31.71
C GLN A 189 5.55 14.17 -31.42
N PRO A 190 5.74 13.14 -32.27
CA PRO A 190 5.24 11.80 -31.96
C PRO A 190 6.01 11.24 -30.77
N VAL A 191 5.27 10.77 -29.76
CA VAL A 191 5.86 10.25 -28.51
C VAL A 191 5.78 8.73 -28.47
N PHE A 192 4.68 8.15 -28.97
CA PHE A 192 4.49 6.71 -29.11
C PHE A 192 3.29 6.35 -29.99
N THR A 193 3.24 5.10 -30.43
CA THR A 193 2.12 4.51 -31.17
C THR A 193 1.49 3.42 -30.29
N CYS A 194 0.17 3.44 -30.12
CA CYS A 194 -0.55 2.30 -29.55
C CYS A 194 -1.02 1.41 -30.71
N LYS A 195 -0.80 0.09 -30.66
CA LYS A 195 -1.36 -0.85 -31.65
C LYS A 195 -2.44 -1.69 -30.97
N PHE A 196 -3.69 -1.55 -31.40
CA PHE A 196 -4.80 -2.36 -30.92
C PHE A 196 -4.97 -3.59 -31.83
N SER A 197 -5.13 -4.76 -31.23
CA SER A 197 -5.48 -5.99 -31.94
C SER A 197 -6.88 -6.43 -31.52
N PHE A 198 -7.84 -6.43 -32.43
CA PHE A 198 -9.15 -7.03 -32.20
C PHE A 198 -8.99 -8.56 -32.25
N ARG A 199 -9.07 -9.25 -31.10
CA ARG A 199 -9.23 -10.71 -31.09
C ARG A 199 -10.70 -11.00 -31.34
N ASN A 200 -11.03 -11.37 -32.58
CA ASN A 200 -12.37 -11.80 -32.93
C ASN A 200 -12.72 -13.06 -32.11
N THR A 201 -13.82 -13.05 -31.35
CA THR A 201 -14.35 -14.20 -30.59
C THR A 201 -14.90 -15.33 -31.49
N GLY A 202 -14.37 -15.48 -32.70
CA GLY A 202 -14.74 -16.49 -33.68
C GLY A 202 -13.66 -17.56 -33.94
N ASP A 203 -12.40 -17.32 -33.60
CA ASP A 203 -11.32 -18.31 -33.82
C ASP A 203 -11.17 -19.28 -32.64
N ARG A 204 -12.28 -19.96 -32.31
CA ARG A 204 -12.24 -21.30 -31.72
C ARG A 204 -12.71 -22.26 -32.81
N ASN A 205 -11.82 -22.59 -33.74
CA ASN A 205 -11.70 -23.89 -34.41
C ASN A 205 -10.85 -23.72 -35.66
N GLN A 206 -9.62 -24.22 -35.61
CA GLN A 206 -9.04 -25.15 -36.59
C GLN A 206 -7.52 -25.17 -36.41
N ARG A 207 -7.05 -26.12 -35.59
CA ARG A 207 -5.79 -26.79 -35.84
C ARG A 207 -6.04 -28.29 -35.72
N SER A 208 -6.49 -28.85 -36.83
CA SER A 208 -6.15 -30.22 -37.20
C SER A 208 -4.90 -30.10 -38.08
N SER A 209 -3.75 -30.47 -37.53
CA SER A 209 -2.55 -30.92 -38.25
C SER A 209 -1.70 -31.69 -37.24
#